data_AF-A0AAC8Q3D4-F1
#
_entry.id   AF-A0AAC8Q3D4-F1
#
_cell.length_a   1.000
_cell.length_b   1.000
_cell.length_c   1.000
_cell.angle_alpha   90.00
_cell.angle_beta   90.00
_cell.angle_gamma   90.00
#
_symmetry.space_group_name_H-M   'P 1'
#
loop_
_entity.id
_entity.type
_entity.pdbx_description
1 polymer ?
#
loop_
_entity_poly.entity_id
_entity_poly.type
_entity_poly.pdbx_seq_one_letter_code
_entity_poly.pdbx_strand_id
1 'polypeptide(L)'
;MSEQQLQRIQFVTTYYDWVQGLRFVPLGVVQLGFAAWLALPTPEGVDAKAHLGRGLLVMLGGSLLAVGCYALLGAYYRRRFGEVRRSATTNQRMQKAIGVSAVAGLVVGILTAVIRKSTQVFSAEPPVLWILVVSALSLVWYWQWSGRVARHYLGVAGGFAALAVLHALEANPVYALLRTLPFTSEARAAAVTLTGIWGLAVVVLGVLDHRLLVRTLGHEPEPETETEEVPG
;
A
#
# COMPACT_ATOMS: atom_id res chain seq x y z
N MET A 1 -7.00 36.44 -6.01
CA MET A 1 -6.46 35.16 -5.50
C MET A 1 -5.41 35.44 -4.46
N SER A 2 -5.54 34.92 -3.23
CA SER A 2 -4.56 35.20 -2.16
C SER A 2 -3.25 34.44 -2.38
N GLU A 3 -2.14 34.96 -1.86
CA GLU A 3 -0.82 34.32 -1.94
C GLU A 3 -0.85 32.89 -1.34
N GLN A 4 -1.64 32.69 -0.29
CA GLN A 4 -1.89 31.37 0.31
C GLN A 4 -2.62 30.41 -0.65
N GLN A 5 -3.58 30.87 -1.44
CA GLN A 5 -4.24 30.03 -2.45
C GLN A 5 -3.27 29.63 -3.57
N LEU A 6 -2.42 30.55 -4.01
CA LEU A 6 -1.37 30.29 -5.02
C LEU A 6 -0.36 29.25 -4.53
N GLN A 7 0.16 29.41 -3.31
CA GLN A 7 1.07 28.44 -2.68
C GLN A 7 0.41 27.07 -2.51
N ARG A 8 -0.87 27.03 -2.13
CA ARG A 8 -1.63 25.78 -2.00
C ARG A 8 -1.80 25.07 -3.34
N ILE A 9 -2.14 25.79 -4.41
CA ILE A 9 -2.28 25.22 -5.75
C ILE A 9 -0.93 24.71 -6.27
N GLN A 10 0.15 25.50 -6.14
CA GLN A 10 1.50 25.08 -6.53
C GLN A 10 1.99 23.85 -5.76
N PHE A 11 1.72 23.80 -4.46
CA PHE A 11 2.06 22.64 -3.65
C PHE A 11 1.32 21.40 -4.15
N VAL A 12 0.02 21.50 -4.36
CA VAL A 12 -0.74 20.32 -4.81
C VAL A 12 -0.31 19.90 -6.21
N THR A 13 -0.17 20.81 -7.17
CA THR A 13 0.25 20.44 -8.53
C THR A 13 1.65 19.81 -8.56
N THR A 14 2.55 20.23 -7.68
CA THR A 14 3.90 19.66 -7.58
C THR A 14 3.91 18.25 -6.99
N TYR A 15 3.03 17.98 -6.02
CA TYR A 15 3.03 16.71 -5.26
C TYR A 15 1.88 15.76 -5.60
N TYR A 16 0.96 16.15 -6.46
CA TYR A 16 -0.20 15.36 -6.88
C TYR A 16 0.20 13.99 -7.42
N ASP A 17 1.35 13.91 -8.09
CA ASP A 17 1.87 12.68 -8.69
C ASP A 17 2.18 11.58 -7.68
N TRP A 18 2.45 11.96 -6.43
CA TRP A 18 2.80 11.06 -5.33
C TRP A 18 1.57 10.61 -4.54
N VAL A 19 0.49 11.39 -4.55
CA VAL A 19 -0.73 11.08 -3.81
C VAL A 19 -1.67 10.32 -4.73
N GLN A 20 -1.68 8.99 -4.59
CA GLN A 20 -2.39 8.11 -5.53
C GLN A 20 -3.89 8.02 -5.22
N GLY A 21 -4.30 8.44 -4.02
CA GLY A 21 -5.69 8.45 -3.60
C GLY A 21 -6.29 7.05 -3.57
N LEU A 22 -7.58 6.93 -3.90
CA LEU A 22 -8.29 5.65 -3.88
C LEU A 22 -7.82 4.66 -4.94
N ARG A 23 -6.91 5.04 -5.87
CA ARG A 23 -6.56 4.22 -7.04
C ARG A 23 -6.00 2.85 -6.67
N PHE A 24 -5.26 2.73 -5.57
CA PHE A 24 -4.72 1.46 -5.11
C PHE A 24 -5.60 0.71 -4.10
N VAL A 25 -6.65 1.33 -3.58
CA VAL A 25 -7.55 0.70 -2.60
C VAL A 25 -8.12 -0.63 -3.12
N PRO A 26 -8.58 -0.76 -4.39
CA PRO A 26 -9.02 -2.04 -4.92
C PRO A 26 -7.99 -3.17 -4.81
N LEU A 27 -6.71 -2.86 -5.04
CA LEU A 27 -5.63 -3.85 -4.91
C LEU A 27 -5.44 -4.27 -3.45
N GLY A 28 -5.49 -3.32 -2.51
CA GLY A 28 -5.44 -3.63 -1.08
C GLY A 28 -6.61 -4.51 -0.62
N VAL A 29 -7.82 -4.26 -1.15
CA VAL A 29 -9.01 -5.09 -0.88
C VAL A 29 -8.84 -6.51 -1.42
N VAL A 30 -8.29 -6.68 -2.62
CA VAL A 30 -7.99 -8.00 -3.20
C VAL A 30 -6.98 -8.76 -2.32
N GLN A 31 -5.92 -8.08 -1.85
CA GLN A 31 -4.95 -8.69 -0.94
C GLN A 31 -5.59 -9.11 0.39
N LEU A 32 -6.43 -8.26 0.99
CA LEU A 32 -7.16 -8.61 2.21
C LEU A 32 -8.08 -9.81 1.99
N GLY A 33 -8.83 -9.85 0.88
CA GLY A 33 -9.66 -10.98 0.52
C GLY A 33 -8.86 -12.27 0.33
N PHE A 34 -7.69 -12.18 -0.29
CA PHE A 34 -6.80 -13.33 -0.45
C PHE A 34 -6.18 -13.78 0.89
N ALA A 35 -5.80 -12.85 1.77
CA ALA A 35 -5.34 -13.18 3.12
C ALA A 35 -6.44 -13.88 3.93
N ALA A 36 -7.68 -13.38 3.85
CA ALA A 36 -8.83 -14.01 4.48
C ALA A 36 -9.09 -15.42 3.92
N TRP A 37 -9.03 -15.60 2.60
CA TRP A 37 -9.12 -16.91 1.94
C TRP A 37 -8.04 -17.87 2.46
N LEU A 38 -6.79 -17.41 2.52
CA LEU A 38 -5.68 -18.20 3.04
C LEU A 38 -5.85 -18.55 4.52
N ALA A 39 -6.58 -17.77 5.30
CA ALA A 39 -6.84 -18.04 6.71
C ALA A 39 -7.92 -19.12 6.93
N LEU A 40 -8.73 -19.45 5.91
CA LEU A 40 -9.79 -20.46 6.03
C LEU A 40 -9.24 -21.90 5.93
N PRO A 41 -9.83 -22.87 6.63
CA PRO A 41 -9.42 -24.27 6.47
C PRO A 41 -9.64 -24.74 5.03
N THR A 42 -8.76 -25.63 4.55
CA THR A 42 -8.98 -26.29 3.26
C THR A 42 -10.22 -27.19 3.41
N PRO A 43 -11.22 -27.09 2.52
CA PRO A 43 -12.42 -27.92 2.60
C PRO A 43 -12.08 -29.42 2.56
N GLU A 44 -12.82 -30.22 3.33
CA GLU A 44 -12.65 -31.67 3.34
C GLU A 44 -12.80 -32.26 1.94
N GLY A 45 -11.92 -33.20 1.59
CA GLY A 45 -11.90 -33.84 0.27
C GLY A 45 -11.30 -32.99 -0.86
N VAL A 46 -10.87 -31.74 -0.60
CA VAL A 46 -10.18 -30.91 -1.59
C VAL A 46 -8.67 -30.98 -1.38
N ASP A 47 -7.93 -31.31 -2.45
CA ASP A 47 -6.47 -31.25 -2.43
C ASP A 47 -5.97 -29.83 -2.09
N ALA A 48 -5.02 -29.74 -1.16
CA ALA A 48 -4.51 -28.46 -0.68
C ALA A 48 -3.82 -27.64 -1.78
N LYS A 49 -3.14 -28.30 -2.74
CA LYS A 49 -2.51 -27.61 -3.87
C LYS A 49 -3.58 -27.07 -4.82
N ALA A 50 -4.62 -27.85 -5.11
CA ALA A 50 -5.76 -27.40 -5.90
C ALA A 50 -6.50 -26.21 -5.23
N HIS A 51 -6.69 -26.24 -3.91
CA HIS A 51 -7.30 -25.13 -3.17
C HIS A 51 -6.46 -23.85 -3.23
N LEU A 52 -5.13 -23.96 -3.03
CA LEU A 52 -4.21 -22.84 -3.21
C LEU A 52 -4.23 -22.31 -4.64
N GLY A 53 -4.21 -23.20 -5.64
CA GLY A 53 -4.29 -22.83 -7.06
C GLY A 53 -5.55 -22.04 -7.39
N ARG A 54 -6.72 -22.46 -6.87
CA ARG A 54 -7.97 -21.71 -7.01
C ARG A 54 -7.88 -20.33 -6.35
N GLY A 55 -7.33 -20.26 -5.14
CA GLY A 55 -7.11 -18.99 -4.44
C GLY A 55 -6.23 -18.02 -5.26
N LEU A 56 -5.14 -18.53 -5.86
CA LEU A 56 -4.26 -17.72 -6.71
C LEU A 56 -4.96 -17.25 -7.99
N LEU A 57 -5.78 -18.10 -8.62
CA LEU A 57 -6.58 -17.70 -9.79
C LEU A 57 -7.60 -16.61 -9.43
N VAL A 58 -8.27 -16.72 -8.27
CA VAL A 58 -9.19 -15.69 -7.76
C VAL A 58 -8.42 -14.39 -7.46
N MET A 59 -7.24 -14.47 -6.82
CA MET A 59 -6.40 -13.31 -6.57
C MET A 59 -5.98 -12.63 -7.87
N LEU A 60 -5.59 -13.40 -8.90
CA LEU A 60 -5.20 -12.89 -10.20
C LEU A 60 -6.38 -12.20 -10.90
N GLY A 61 -7.55 -12.85 -10.95
CA GLY A 61 -8.77 -12.26 -11.50
C GLY A 61 -9.18 -10.98 -10.76
N GLY A 62 -9.14 -10.98 -9.43
CA GLY A 62 -9.37 -9.80 -8.61
C GLY A 62 -8.36 -8.68 -8.87
N SER A 63 -7.09 -9.02 -9.07
CA SER A 63 -6.04 -8.06 -9.39
C SER A 63 -6.25 -7.41 -10.77
N LEU A 64 -6.69 -8.19 -11.77
CA LEU A 64 -7.07 -7.65 -13.08
C LEU A 64 -8.26 -6.68 -12.96
N LEU A 65 -9.27 -7.04 -12.16
CA LEU A 65 -10.38 -6.15 -11.85
C LEU A 65 -9.91 -4.87 -11.14
N ALA A 66 -8.99 -4.99 -10.18
CA ALA A 66 -8.39 -3.86 -9.47
C ALA A 66 -7.65 -2.91 -10.44
N VAL A 67 -6.96 -3.44 -11.45
CA VAL A 67 -6.34 -2.63 -12.52
C VAL A 67 -7.40 -1.89 -13.35
N GLY A 68 -8.52 -2.55 -13.66
CA GLY A 68 -9.67 -1.88 -14.28
C GLY A 68 -10.21 -0.73 -13.43
N CYS A 69 -10.41 -0.96 -12.13
CA CYS A 69 -10.82 0.08 -11.18
C CYS A 69 -9.79 1.20 -11.06
N TYR A 70 -8.49 0.89 -11.10
CA TYR A 70 -7.41 1.88 -11.10
C TYR A 70 -7.56 2.84 -12.29
N ALA A 71 -7.85 2.32 -13.48
CA ALA A 71 -8.07 3.14 -14.68
C ALA A 71 -9.32 4.03 -14.57
N LEU A 72 -10.43 3.47 -14.07
CA LEU A 72 -11.69 4.20 -13.87
C LEU A 72 -11.55 5.31 -12.81
N LEU A 73 -10.92 5.01 -11.68
CA LEU A 73 -10.60 5.99 -10.65
C LEU A 73 -9.64 7.05 -11.22
N GLY A 74 -8.68 6.65 -12.06
CA GLY A 74 -7.83 7.58 -12.79
C GLY A 74 -8.63 8.63 -13.57
N ALA A 75 -9.63 8.19 -14.34
CA ALA A 75 -10.53 9.08 -15.08
C ALA A 75 -11.37 9.97 -14.16
N TYR A 76 -11.92 9.42 -13.07
CA TYR A 76 -12.65 10.19 -12.06
C TYR A 76 -11.78 11.31 -11.46
N TYR A 77 -10.57 10.99 -11.03
CA TYR A 77 -9.63 11.97 -10.46
C TYR A 77 -9.24 13.05 -11.47
N ARG A 78 -9.02 12.69 -12.75
CA ARG A 78 -8.76 13.68 -13.80
C ARG A 78 -9.94 14.62 -14.03
N ARG A 79 -11.18 14.12 -13.99
CA ARG A 79 -12.38 14.95 -14.12
C ARG A 79 -12.58 15.87 -12.92
N ARG A 80 -12.36 15.38 -11.69
CA ARG A 80 -12.64 16.14 -10.47
C ARG A 80 -11.56 17.15 -10.10
N PHE A 81 -10.29 16.85 -10.38
CA PHE A 81 -9.15 17.64 -9.92
C PHE A 81 -8.27 18.16 -11.08
N GLY A 82 -8.63 17.86 -12.33
CA GLY A 82 -7.84 18.18 -13.49
C GLY A 82 -6.73 17.16 -13.80
N GLU A 83 -6.10 17.33 -14.95
CA GLU A 83 -4.97 16.51 -15.38
C GLU A 83 -3.66 17.15 -14.92
N VAL A 84 -2.98 16.50 -13.97
CA VAL A 84 -1.62 16.87 -13.61
C VAL A 84 -0.65 16.08 -14.49
N ARG A 85 0.10 16.78 -15.34
CA ARG A 85 1.15 16.18 -16.14
C ARG A 85 2.40 16.01 -15.29
N ARG A 86 2.87 14.77 -15.20
CA ARG A 86 4.16 14.49 -14.57
C ARG A 86 5.27 15.19 -15.33
N SER A 87 6.13 15.89 -14.61
CA SER A 87 7.38 16.35 -15.23
C SER A 87 8.21 15.13 -15.68
N ALA A 88 8.96 15.27 -16.77
CA ALA A 88 9.83 14.20 -17.27
C ALA A 88 10.85 13.74 -16.20
N THR A 89 11.32 14.67 -15.37
CA THR A 89 12.26 14.40 -14.27
C THR A 89 11.59 13.59 -13.15
N THR A 90 10.33 13.90 -12.79
CA THR A 90 9.54 13.11 -11.83
C THR A 90 9.36 11.68 -12.33
N ASN A 91 9.01 11.50 -13.61
CA ASN A 91 8.88 10.16 -14.21
C ASN A 91 10.19 9.36 -14.17
N GLN A 92 11.30 9.98 -14.56
CA GLN A 92 12.62 9.32 -14.55
C GLN A 92 13.03 8.93 -13.12
N ARG A 93 12.81 9.82 -12.14
CA ARG A 93 13.07 9.53 -10.72
C ARG A 93 12.21 8.38 -10.21
N MET A 94 10.92 8.35 -10.57
CA MET A 94 10.01 7.27 -10.21
C MET A 94 10.40 5.93 -10.82
N GLN A 95 10.76 5.89 -12.10
CA GLN A 95 11.26 4.67 -12.75
C GLN A 95 12.54 4.15 -12.09
N LYS A 96 13.47 5.05 -11.73
CA LYS A 96 14.68 4.69 -10.97
C LYS A 96 14.32 4.13 -9.59
N ALA A 97 13.42 4.77 -8.85
CA ALA A 97 12.99 4.29 -7.54
C ALA A 97 12.33 2.91 -7.63
N ILE A 98 11.42 2.71 -8.59
CA ILE A 98 10.80 1.40 -8.85
C ILE A 98 11.86 0.35 -9.21
N GLY A 99 12.81 0.70 -10.08
CA GLY A 99 13.91 -0.20 -10.46
C GLY A 99 14.79 -0.58 -9.26
N VAL A 100 15.18 0.39 -8.43
CA VAL A 100 15.96 0.15 -7.21
C VAL A 100 15.19 -0.70 -6.22
N SER A 101 13.91 -0.42 -5.97
CA SER A 101 13.06 -1.23 -5.09
C SER A 101 12.89 -2.67 -5.60
N ALA A 102 12.71 -2.86 -6.91
CA ALA A 102 12.61 -4.18 -7.52
C ALA A 102 13.91 -4.97 -7.36
N VAL A 103 15.06 -4.34 -7.62
CA VAL A 103 16.39 -4.95 -7.43
C VAL A 103 16.63 -5.27 -5.95
N ALA A 104 16.35 -4.35 -5.03
CA ALA A 104 16.51 -4.57 -3.60
C ALA A 104 15.64 -5.73 -3.11
N GLY A 105 14.37 -5.78 -3.54
CA GLY A 105 13.47 -6.90 -3.24
C GLY A 105 14.00 -8.23 -3.78
N LEU A 106 14.52 -8.26 -5.01
CA LEU A 106 15.14 -9.44 -5.60
C LEU A 106 16.37 -9.89 -4.81
N VAL A 107 17.26 -8.96 -4.44
CA VAL A 107 18.46 -9.24 -3.63
C VAL A 107 18.07 -9.81 -2.27
N VAL A 108 17.09 -9.24 -1.58
CA VAL A 108 16.58 -9.76 -0.30
C VAL A 108 16.02 -11.17 -0.49
N GLY A 109 15.26 -11.42 -1.56
CA GLY A 109 14.72 -12.74 -1.88
C GLY A 109 15.81 -13.78 -2.13
N ILE A 110 16.83 -13.43 -2.92
CA ILE A 110 17.98 -14.30 -3.21
C ILE A 110 18.78 -14.56 -1.94
N LEU A 111 19.12 -13.54 -1.16
CA LEU A 111 19.85 -13.69 0.11
C LEU A 111 19.09 -14.59 1.08
N THR A 112 17.78 -14.42 1.18
CA THR A 112 16.92 -15.30 2.00
C THR A 112 17.02 -16.75 1.53
N ALA A 113 16.92 -16.99 0.22
CA ALA A 113 17.02 -18.34 -0.34
C ALA A 113 18.41 -18.97 -0.13
N VAL A 114 19.47 -18.19 -0.28
CA VAL A 114 20.87 -18.62 -0.06
C VAL A 114 21.12 -18.95 1.40
N ILE A 115 20.74 -18.07 2.33
CA ILE A 115 20.88 -18.29 3.78
C ILE A 115 20.11 -19.54 4.19
N ARG A 116 18.87 -19.70 3.72
CA ARG A 116 18.05 -20.89 4.01
C ARG A 116 18.70 -22.18 3.50
N LYS A 117 19.39 -22.13 2.36
CA LYS A 117 20.11 -23.28 1.81
C LYS A 117 21.40 -23.57 2.59
N SER A 118 22.10 -22.54 3.07
CA SER A 118 23.45 -22.68 3.66
C SER A 118 23.45 -23.07 5.13
N THR A 119 22.48 -22.60 5.92
CA THR A 119 22.54 -22.79 7.38
C THR A 119 22.06 -24.16 7.83
N GLN A 120 21.42 -24.97 6.97
CA GLN A 120 20.65 -26.16 7.36
C GLN A 120 19.66 -25.93 8.52
N VAL A 121 19.45 -24.67 8.93
CA VAL A 121 18.47 -24.26 9.91
C VAL A 121 17.14 -24.31 9.19
N PHE A 122 16.52 -25.49 9.29
CA PHE A 122 15.24 -25.86 8.71
C PHE A 122 14.05 -25.18 9.39
N SER A 123 14.25 -24.15 10.21
CA SER A 123 13.15 -23.35 10.75
C SER A 123 12.48 -22.66 9.56
N ALA A 124 11.32 -23.19 9.17
CA ALA A 124 10.61 -22.86 7.94
C ALA A 124 9.89 -21.51 8.01
N GLU A 125 10.19 -20.70 9.02
CA GLU A 125 9.57 -19.39 9.22
C GLU A 125 9.99 -18.46 8.06
N PRO A 126 9.02 -17.98 7.26
CA PRO A 126 9.31 -16.96 6.26
C PRO A 126 9.93 -15.73 6.93
N PRO A 127 10.72 -14.92 6.20
CA PRO A 127 11.41 -13.77 6.78
C PRO A 127 10.43 -12.59 7.04
N VAL A 128 9.34 -12.84 7.78
CA VAL A 128 8.28 -11.88 8.10
C VAL A 128 8.89 -10.64 8.75
N LEU A 129 9.75 -10.83 9.75
CA LEU A 129 10.46 -9.74 10.42
C LEU A 129 11.18 -8.82 9.41
N TRP A 130 12.02 -9.40 8.55
CA TRP A 130 12.79 -8.65 7.56
C TRP A 130 11.88 -7.93 6.56
N ILE A 131 10.82 -8.58 6.10
CA ILE A 131 9.85 -7.96 5.19
C ILE A 131 9.17 -6.77 5.86
N LEU A 132 8.74 -6.90 7.11
CA LEU A 132 8.11 -5.80 7.86
C LEU A 132 9.09 -4.62 8.07
N VAL A 133 10.34 -4.91 8.43
CA VAL A 133 11.40 -3.89 8.59
C VAL A 133 11.69 -3.18 7.27
N VAL A 134 11.90 -3.92 6.18
CA VAL A 134 12.15 -3.36 4.85
C VAL A 134 10.94 -2.53 4.40
N SER A 135 9.71 -2.97 4.70
CA SER A 135 8.48 -2.22 4.38
C SER A 135 8.44 -0.89 5.15
N ALA A 136 8.74 -0.90 6.45
CA ALA A 136 8.81 0.31 7.27
C ALA A 136 9.85 1.29 6.72
N LEU A 137 11.07 0.83 6.46
CA LEU A 137 12.16 1.64 5.91
C LEU A 137 11.82 2.19 4.52
N SER A 138 11.19 1.38 3.67
CA SER A 138 10.77 1.81 2.33
C SER A 138 9.72 2.92 2.39
N LEU A 139 8.79 2.87 3.34
CA LEU A 139 7.80 3.92 3.54
C LEU A 139 8.42 5.21 4.09
N VAL A 140 9.38 5.12 5.01
CA VAL A 140 10.14 6.28 5.50
C VAL A 140 10.94 6.92 4.36
N TRP A 141 11.65 6.09 3.59
CA TRP A 141 12.39 6.53 2.41
C TRP A 141 11.47 7.22 1.40
N TYR A 142 10.32 6.59 1.09
CA TYR A 142 9.32 7.15 0.20
C TYR A 142 8.81 8.50 0.70
N TRP A 143 8.48 8.62 1.99
CA TRP A 143 8.05 9.88 2.60
C TRP A 143 9.11 10.98 2.50
N GLN A 144 10.38 10.67 2.77
CA GLN A 144 11.47 11.64 2.63
C GLN A 144 11.60 12.10 1.17
N TRP A 145 11.56 11.14 0.25
CA TRP A 145 11.75 11.37 -1.17
C TRP A 145 10.57 12.08 -1.85
N SER A 146 9.35 11.87 -1.37
CA SER A 146 8.14 12.57 -1.81
C SER A 146 8.02 13.99 -1.24
N GLY A 147 9.09 14.55 -0.67
CA GLY A 147 9.11 15.90 -0.10
C GLY A 147 8.42 16.04 1.26
N ARG A 148 8.26 14.94 2.01
CA ARG A 148 7.69 14.90 3.38
C ARG A 148 6.24 15.37 3.50
N VAL A 149 5.51 15.43 2.38
CA VAL A 149 4.15 15.98 2.29
C VAL A 149 3.12 15.20 3.11
N ALA A 150 3.17 13.88 3.03
CA ALA A 150 2.12 13.01 3.55
C ALA A 150 2.58 12.32 4.84
N ARG A 151 2.35 12.95 6.00
CA ARG A 151 2.79 12.42 7.30
C ARG A 151 2.20 11.04 7.66
N HIS A 152 1.06 10.66 7.08
CA HIS A 152 0.46 9.35 7.33
C HIS A 152 1.33 8.17 6.87
N TYR A 153 2.24 8.36 5.92
CA TYR A 153 3.22 7.33 5.55
C TYR A 153 4.13 6.95 6.73
N LEU A 154 4.51 7.92 7.57
CA LEU A 154 5.27 7.64 8.79
C LEU A 154 4.43 6.87 9.82
N GLY A 155 3.14 7.18 9.93
CA GLY A 155 2.23 6.44 10.80
C GLY A 155 2.14 4.97 10.39
N VAL A 156 1.98 4.70 9.09
CA VAL A 156 1.95 3.33 8.56
C VAL A 156 3.31 2.64 8.70
N ALA A 157 4.42 3.35 8.44
CA ALA A 157 5.77 2.83 8.67
C ALA A 157 6.01 2.45 10.14
N GLY A 158 5.55 3.29 11.08
CA GLY A 158 5.56 3.01 12.51
C GLY A 158 4.74 1.77 12.86
N GLY A 159 3.58 1.57 12.20
CA GLY A 159 2.80 0.34 12.32
C GLY A 159 3.55 -0.91 11.87
N PHE A 160 4.23 -0.85 10.71
CA PHE A 160 5.10 -1.94 10.25
C PHE A 160 6.25 -2.22 11.23
N ALA A 161 6.91 -1.18 11.73
CA ALA A 161 8.00 -1.32 12.71
C ALA A 161 7.50 -1.91 14.05
N ALA A 162 6.35 -1.46 14.55
CA ALA A 162 5.74 -2.01 15.75
C ALA A 162 5.38 -3.49 15.57
N LEU A 163 4.79 -3.86 14.43
CA LEU A 163 4.49 -5.26 14.11
C LEU A 163 5.77 -6.10 13.94
N ALA A 164 6.84 -5.53 13.39
CA ALA A 164 8.15 -6.17 13.32
C ALA A 164 8.69 -6.48 14.72
N VAL A 165 8.66 -5.49 15.64
CA VAL A 165 9.07 -5.69 17.04
C VAL A 165 8.19 -6.73 17.73
N LEU A 166 6.87 -6.63 17.61
CA LEU A 166 5.95 -7.62 18.18
C LEU A 166 6.22 -9.02 17.63
N HIS A 167 6.52 -9.15 16.33
CA HIS A 167 6.85 -10.44 15.73
C HIS A 167 8.20 -10.98 16.24
N ALA A 168 9.23 -10.13 16.40
CA ALA A 168 10.51 -10.52 16.96
C ALA A 168 10.43 -10.97 18.43
N LEU A 169 9.45 -10.45 19.17
CA LEU A 169 9.15 -10.84 20.55
C LEU A 169 8.14 -12.00 20.65
N GLU A 170 7.80 -12.65 19.52
CA GLU A 170 6.77 -13.69 19.42
C GLU A 170 5.36 -13.25 19.92
N ALA A 171 5.13 -11.95 20.03
CA ALA A 171 3.91 -11.32 20.55
C ALA A 171 3.01 -10.76 19.44
N ASN A 172 3.21 -11.16 18.17
CA ASN A 172 2.32 -10.75 17.07
C ASN A 172 0.97 -11.46 17.19
N PRO A 173 -0.13 -10.76 17.50
CA PRO A 173 -1.41 -11.40 17.83
C PRO A 173 -2.02 -12.13 16.65
N VAL A 174 -1.84 -11.62 15.42
CA VAL A 174 -2.37 -12.27 14.20
C VAL A 174 -1.60 -13.56 13.93
N TYR A 175 -0.27 -13.50 13.99
CA TYR A 175 0.57 -14.68 13.77
C TYR A 175 0.36 -15.74 14.85
N ALA A 176 0.28 -15.31 16.12
CA ALA A 176 0.02 -16.20 17.26
C ALA A 176 -1.35 -16.88 17.13
N LEU A 177 -2.41 -16.12 16.83
CA LEU A 177 -3.75 -16.67 16.60
C LEU A 177 -3.76 -17.68 15.45
N LEU A 178 -3.07 -17.38 14.34
CA LEU A 178 -3.02 -18.29 13.20
C LEU A 178 -2.27 -19.59 13.52
N ARG A 179 -1.25 -19.54 14.39
CA ARG A 179 -0.50 -20.72 14.85
C ARG A 179 -1.30 -21.62 15.80
N THR A 180 -2.32 -21.12 16.48
CA THR A 180 -3.18 -21.97 17.33
C THR A 180 -4.17 -22.80 16.51
N LEU A 181 -4.36 -22.47 15.23
CA LEU A 181 -5.27 -23.19 14.35
C LEU A 181 -4.60 -24.49 13.83
N PRO A 182 -5.26 -25.65 13.95
CA PRO A 182 -4.66 -26.96 13.66
C PRO A 182 -4.34 -27.18 12.17
N PHE A 183 -4.86 -26.34 11.28
CA PHE A 183 -4.73 -26.46 9.82
C PHE A 183 -3.77 -25.42 9.21
N THR A 184 -3.01 -24.69 10.05
CA THR A 184 -2.14 -23.61 9.60
C THR A 184 -0.67 -23.96 9.84
N SER A 185 0.10 -24.09 8.75
CA SER A 185 1.57 -24.16 8.83
C SER A 185 2.17 -22.78 9.11
N GLU A 186 3.40 -22.72 9.64
CA GLU A 186 4.13 -21.45 9.86
C GLU A 186 4.20 -20.61 8.58
N ALA A 187 4.50 -21.25 7.45
CA ALA A 187 4.54 -20.59 6.15
C ALA A 187 3.18 -19.98 5.75
N ARG A 188 2.08 -20.67 6.07
CA ARG A 188 0.72 -20.18 5.80
C ARG A 188 0.36 -19.02 6.73
N ALA A 189 0.67 -19.12 8.02
CA ALA A 189 0.46 -18.06 9.00
C ALA A 189 1.20 -16.77 8.62
N ALA A 190 2.46 -16.91 8.20
CA ALA A 190 3.29 -15.82 7.70
C ALA A 190 2.74 -15.21 6.41
N ALA A 191 2.30 -16.02 5.45
CA ALA A 191 1.70 -15.53 4.20
C ALA A 191 0.42 -14.72 4.48
N VAL A 192 -0.50 -15.25 5.30
CA VAL A 192 -1.72 -14.53 5.73
C VAL A 192 -1.37 -13.22 6.42
N THR A 193 -0.40 -13.25 7.33
CA THR A 193 0.04 -12.08 8.10
C THR A 193 0.59 -10.99 7.18
N LEU A 194 1.54 -11.33 6.30
CA LEU A 194 2.16 -10.38 5.38
C LEU A 194 1.17 -9.82 4.36
N THR A 195 0.39 -10.68 3.69
CA THR A 195 -0.60 -10.24 2.71
C THR A 195 -1.69 -9.39 3.37
N GLY A 196 -2.15 -9.77 4.57
CA GLY A 196 -3.16 -9.02 5.31
C GLY A 196 -2.68 -7.62 5.72
N ILE A 197 -1.48 -7.52 6.29
CA ILE A 197 -0.90 -6.23 6.71
C ILE A 197 -0.63 -5.33 5.51
N TRP A 198 -0.06 -5.86 4.42
CA TRP A 198 0.15 -5.09 3.20
C TRP A 198 -1.16 -4.62 2.56
N GLY A 199 -2.17 -5.49 2.48
CA GLY A 199 -3.49 -5.13 1.98
C GLY A 199 -4.11 -4.01 2.81
N LEU A 200 -4.05 -4.11 4.15
CA LEU A 200 -4.53 -3.08 5.06
C LEU A 200 -3.77 -1.76 4.88
N ALA A 201 -2.44 -1.81 4.82
CA ALA A 201 -1.61 -0.63 4.62
C ALA A 201 -1.94 0.09 3.32
N VAL A 202 -2.11 -0.64 2.22
CA VAL A 202 -2.51 -0.08 0.92
C VAL A 202 -3.87 0.61 0.99
N VAL A 203 -4.86 -0.01 1.66
CA VAL A 203 -6.18 0.59 1.85
C VAL A 203 -6.09 1.87 2.69
N VAL A 204 -5.40 1.82 3.84
CA VAL A 204 -5.24 2.97 4.75
C VAL A 204 -4.53 4.12 4.05
N LEU A 205 -3.41 3.86 3.37
CA LEU A 205 -2.66 4.87 2.63
C LEU A 205 -3.54 5.49 1.53
N GLY A 206 -4.24 4.69 0.74
CA GLY A 206 -5.10 5.19 -0.34
C GLY A 206 -6.27 6.05 0.17
N VAL A 207 -6.88 5.68 1.30
CA VAL A 207 -7.95 6.48 1.93
C VAL A 207 -7.41 7.79 2.50
N LEU A 208 -6.26 7.77 3.18
CA LEU A 208 -5.64 8.97 3.75
C LEU A 208 -5.14 9.92 2.65
N ASP A 209 -4.57 9.38 1.57
CA ASP A 209 -4.25 10.12 0.35
C ASP A 209 -5.48 10.80 -0.25
N HIS A 210 -6.60 10.07 -0.35
CA HIS A 210 -7.85 10.65 -0.85
C HIS A 210 -8.35 11.79 0.04
N ARG A 211 -8.34 11.60 1.36
CA ARG A 211 -8.73 12.64 2.32
C ARG A 211 -7.82 13.87 2.20
N LEU A 212 -6.52 13.66 2.00
CA LEU A 212 -5.57 14.75 1.78
C LEU A 212 -5.94 15.53 0.50
N LEU A 213 -6.17 14.84 -0.63
CA LEU A 213 -6.54 15.46 -1.90
C LEU A 213 -7.85 16.25 -1.82
N VAL A 214 -8.90 15.67 -1.23
CA VAL A 214 -10.19 16.34 -1.09
C VAL A 214 -10.05 17.58 -0.20
N ARG A 215 -9.28 17.49 0.89
CA ARG A 215 -9.03 18.65 1.76
C ARG A 215 -8.20 19.72 1.10
N THR A 216 -7.26 19.38 0.21
CA THR A 216 -6.39 20.38 -0.41
C THR A 216 -6.97 21.01 -1.67
N LEU A 217 -7.82 20.29 -2.42
CA LEU A 217 -8.36 20.74 -3.71
C LEU A 217 -9.88 20.93 -3.74
N GLY A 218 -10.61 20.39 -2.76
CA GLY A 218 -12.08 20.34 -2.81
C GLY A 218 -12.82 21.61 -2.38
N HIS A 219 -12.11 22.68 -2.00
CA HIS A 219 -12.75 23.98 -1.78
C HIS A 219 -12.70 24.78 -3.08
N GLU A 220 -13.80 24.76 -3.83
CA GLU A 220 -14.05 25.76 -4.87
C GLU A 220 -14.12 27.13 -4.16
N PRO A 221 -13.51 28.20 -4.70
CA PRO A 221 -13.68 29.53 -4.13
C PRO A 221 -15.18 29.83 -4.11
N GLU A 222 -15.70 30.25 -2.95
CA GLU A 222 -17.06 30.81 -2.90
C GLU A 222 -17.15 31.86 -3.99
N PRO A 223 -18.19 31.83 -4.86
CA PRO A 223 -18.39 32.90 -5.80
C PRO A 223 -18.40 34.17 -4.96
N GLU A 224 -17.47 35.09 -5.26
CA GLU A 224 -17.49 36.43 -4.69
C GLU A 224 -18.91 36.91 -4.95
N THR A 225 -19.74 36.93 -3.90
CA THR A 225 -21.01 37.62 -3.94
C THR A 225 -20.62 39.02 -4.31
N GLU A 226 -20.83 39.36 -5.59
CA GLU A 226 -20.83 40.72 -6.06
C GLU A 226 -21.73 41.45 -5.08
N THR A 227 -21.11 42.14 -4.13
CA THR A 227 -21.77 43.21 -3.40
C THR A 227 -22.13 44.18 -4.49
N GLU A 228 -23.32 44.01 -5.04
CA GLU A 228 -24.06 45.02 -5.77
C GLU A 228 -23.93 46.28 -4.93
N GLU A 229 -23.08 47.20 -5.37
CA GLU A 229 -23.14 48.58 -4.94
C GLU A 229 -24.53 49.06 -5.32
N VAL A 230 -25.45 49.06 -4.35
CA VAL A 230 -26.73 49.74 -4.49
C VAL A 230 -26.41 51.23 -4.50
N PRO A 231 -26.60 51.93 -5.62
CA PRO A 231 -26.51 53.38 -5.64
C PRO A 231 -27.77 53.94 -4.98
N GLY A 232 -27.61 54.62 -3.85
CA GLY A 232 -28.66 55.39 -3.16
C GLY A 232 -28.16 56.80 -2.89
#